data_AF-A0A9E0SYX7-F1
#
_entry.id   AF-A0A9E0SYX7-F1
#
_cell.length_a   1.000
_cell.length_b   1.000
_cell.length_c   1.000
_cell.angle_alpha   90.00
_cell.angle_beta   90.00
_cell.angle_gamma   90.00
#
_symmetry.space_group_name_H-M   'P 1'
#
loop_
_entity.id
_entity.type
_entity.pdbx_description
1 polymer ?
#
loop_
_entity_poly.entity_id
_entity_poly.type
_entity_poly.pdbx_seq_one_letter_code
_entity_poly.pdbx_strand_id
1 'polypeptide(L)' 'MATDDFFRARLDSMIDLRHPLAVLATRMPWADIEAALAPALSHKDRAGRPVEGADL' A
#
# COMPACT_ATOMS: atom_id res chain seq x y z
N MET A 1 -6.03 -25.80 17.41
CA MET A 1 -5.60 -25.54 16.02
C MET A 1 -5.57 -24.04 15.85
N ALA A 2 -4.39 -23.43 15.95
CA ALA A 2 -4.21 -22.05 15.54
C ALA A 2 -4.19 -22.06 14.01
N THR A 3 -5.08 -21.32 13.38
CA THR A 3 -5.06 -21.11 11.94
C THR A 3 -3.70 -20.50 11.62
N ASP A 4 -2.81 -21.26 10.97
CA ASP A 4 -1.59 -20.68 10.42
C ASP A 4 -2.03 -19.52 9.52
N ASP A 5 -1.58 -18.30 9.83
CA ASP A 5 -1.88 -17.10 9.06
C ASP A 5 -1.45 -17.36 7.61
N PHE A 6 -2.39 -17.74 6.76
CA PHE A 6 -2.15 -18.14 5.37
C PHE A 6 -1.50 -17.01 4.56
N PHE A 7 -1.70 -15.76 4.99
CA PHE A 7 -1.06 -14.58 4.41
C PHE A 7 0.37 -14.34 4.92
N ARG A 8 0.71 -14.84 6.13
CA ARG A 8 2.08 -14.88 6.65
C ARG A 8 2.81 -16.16 6.28
N ALA A 9 2.14 -17.16 5.70
CA ALA A 9 2.75 -18.33 5.08
C ALA A 9 3.64 -17.89 3.90
N ARG A 10 4.81 -17.42 4.31
CA ARG A 10 6.09 -17.28 3.66
C ARG A 10 6.04 -16.66 2.25
N LEU A 11 5.52 -15.43 2.15
CA LEU A 11 5.90 -14.49 1.08
C LEU A 11 7.44 -14.46 0.91
N ASP A 12 8.18 -14.57 2.01
CA ASP A 12 9.64 -14.72 2.04
C ASP A 12 10.19 -15.89 1.20
N SER A 13 9.41 -16.97 0.99
CA SER A 13 9.78 -18.10 0.12
C SER A 13 9.25 -17.99 -1.29
N MET A 14 8.29 -17.10 -1.53
CA MET A 14 7.71 -16.85 -2.86
C MET A 14 8.42 -15.69 -3.58
N ILE A 15 9.08 -14.81 -2.83
CA ILE A 15 9.77 -13.64 -3.36
C ILE A 15 11.27 -13.94 -3.41
N ASP A 16 11.82 -14.08 -4.60
CA ASP A 16 13.27 -14.04 -4.79
C ASP A 16 13.79 -12.62 -4.51
N LEU A 17 14.43 -12.44 -3.36
CA LEU A 17 15.01 -11.15 -2.95
C LEU A 17 16.22 -10.73 -3.81
N ARG A 18 16.80 -11.64 -4.60
CA ARG A 18 17.86 -11.30 -5.57
C ARG A 18 17.30 -10.77 -6.88
N HIS A 19 15.98 -10.86 -7.06
CA HIS A 19 15.33 -10.31 -8.23
C HIS A 19 15.63 -8.80 -8.35
N PRO A 20 16.00 -8.29 -9.53
CA PRO A 20 16.43 -6.90 -9.70
C PRO A 20 15.46 -5.85 -9.14
N LEU A 21 14.15 -6.10 -9.22
CA LEU A 21 13.14 -5.20 -8.64
C LEU A 21 13.11 -5.21 -7.11
N ALA A 22 13.36 -6.35 -6.47
CA ALA A 22 13.45 -6.45 -5.01
C ALA A 22 14.70 -5.72 -4.52
N VAL A 23 15.83 -5.92 -5.21
CA VAL A 23 17.08 -5.18 -4.94
C VAL A 23 16.88 -3.68 -5.14
N LEU A 24 16.27 -3.27 -6.26
CA LEU A 24 15.96 -1.86 -6.52
C LEU A 24 15.11 -1.27 -5.39
N ALA A 25 14.05 -1.96 -4.97
CA ALA A 25 13.19 -1.51 -3.88
C ALA A 25 13.98 -1.24 -2.59
N THR A 26 15.02 -2.02 -2.27
CA THR A 26 15.89 -1.74 -1.10
C THR A 26 16.82 -0.54 -1.25
N ARG A 27 17.06 -0.07 -2.48
CA ARG A 27 17.94 1.07 -2.79
C ARG A 27 17.17 2.35 -3.09
N MET A 28 15.85 2.27 -3.22
CA MET A 28 15.00 3.42 -3.49
C MET A 28 15.00 4.37 -2.28
N PRO A 29 15.08 5.70 -2.51
CA PRO A 29 14.91 6.70 -1.46
C PRO A 29 13.42 6.86 -1.14
N TRP A 30 12.81 5.84 -0.54
CA TRP A 30 11.36 5.81 -0.27
C TRP A 30 10.90 6.99 0.56
N ALA A 31 11.66 7.37 1.59
CA ALA A 31 11.33 8.51 2.45
C ALA A 31 11.20 9.82 1.66
N ASP A 32 12.09 10.08 0.70
CA ASP A 32 12.05 11.31 -0.10
C ASP A 32 10.88 11.29 -1.10
N ILE A 33 10.61 10.12 -1.68
CA ILE A 33 9.47 9.92 -2.59
C ILE A 33 8.16 10.12 -1.84
N GLU A 34 8.02 9.50 -0.67
CA GLU A 34 6.85 9.64 0.20
C GLU A 34 6.67 11.08 0.65
N ALA A 35 7.75 11.77 1.04
CA ALA A 35 7.69 13.18 1.41
C ALA A 35 7.23 14.07 0.24
N ALA A 36 7.70 13.80 -0.99
CA ALA A 36 7.27 14.54 -2.17
C ALA A 36 5.80 14.29 -2.53
N LEU A 37 5.29 13.07 -2.31
CA LEU A 37 3.91 12.67 -2.59
C LEU A 37 2.91 13.03 -1.48
N ALA A 38 3.37 13.16 -0.24
CA ALA A 38 2.52 13.39 0.93
C ALA A 38 1.55 14.58 0.76
N PRO A 39 1.94 15.74 0.20
CA PRO A 39 1.01 16.84 -0.02
C PRO A 39 -0.10 16.50 -1.03
N ALA A 40 0.22 15.75 -2.10
CA ALA A 40 -0.74 15.38 -3.13
C ALA A 40 -1.75 14.34 -2.64
N LEU A 41 -1.29 13.43 -1.77
CA LEU A 41 -2.09 12.37 -1.15
C LEU A 41 -2.71 12.79 0.19
N SER A 42 -2.47 14.02 0.64
CA SER A 42 -3.05 14.56 1.86
C SER A 42 -4.58 14.43 1.82
N HIS A 43 -5.16 14.02 2.96
CA HIS A 43 -6.61 13.90 3.07
C HIS A 43 -7.25 15.24 2.71
N LYS A 44 -8.12 15.22 1.71
CA LYS A 44 -8.97 16.36 1.37
C LYS A 44 -10.37 16.04 1.82
N ASP A 45 -10.82 16.75 2.85
CA ASP A 45 -12.23 16.75 3.25
C ASP A 45 -13.06 17.13 2.03
N ARG A 46 -13.68 16.13 1.42
CA ARG A 46 -14.67 16.33 0.38
C ARG A 46 -16.01 16.23 1.09
N ALA A 47 -16.68 17.37 1.22
CA ALA A 47 -18.09 17.38 1.56
C ALA A 47 -18.79 16.42 0.58
N GLY A 48 -19.38 15.35 1.12
CA GLY A 48 -20.14 14.40 0.32
C GLY A 48 -21.17 15.17 -0.50
N ARG A 49 -21.27 14.88 -1.80
CA ARG A 49 -22.36 15.42 -2.60
C ARG A 49 -23.60 14.59 -2.27
N PRO A 50 -24.73 15.20 -1.89
CA PRO A 50 -25.96 14.45 -1.73
C PRO A 50 -26.28 13.80 -3.08
N VAL A 51 -26.42 12.48 -3.08
CA VAL A 51 -26.90 11.71 -4.23
C VAL A 51 -28.41 11.57 -4.05
N GLU A 52 -29.17 12.16 -4.96
CA GLU A 52 -30.63 12.06 -4.98
C GLU A 52 -31.01 10.58 -5.15
N GLY A 53 -31.74 10.00 -4.19
CA GLY A 53 -32.15 8.59 -4.21
C GLY A 53 -31.24 7.57 -3.52
N ALA A 54 -30.27 8.00 -2.70
CA ALA A 54 -29.39 7.09 -1.96
C ALA A 54 -30.08 6.28 -0.83
N ASP A 55 -31.32 6.63 -0.48
CA ASP A 55 -32.15 5.98 0.55
C ASP A 55 -33.29 5.12 -0.04
N LEU A 56 -33.07 4.46 -1.19
CA LEU A 56 -33.97 3.43 -1.73
C LEU A 56 -33.35 2.03 -1.59
#